data_AF-A0A6G7WF56-F1
#
_entry.id   AF-A0A6G7WF56-F1
#
_cell.length_a   1.000
_cell.length_b   1.000
_cell.length_c   1.000
_cell.angle_alpha   90.00
_cell.angle_beta   90.00
_cell.angle_gamma   90.00
#
_symmetry.space_group_name_H-M   'P 1'
#
loop_
_entity.id
_entity.type
_entity.pdbx_description
1 polymer ?
#
loop_
_entity_poly.entity_id
_entity_poly.type
_entity_poly.pdbx_seq_one_letter_code
_entity_poly.pdbx_strand_id
1 'polypeptide(L)'
;MDTAISLEIAGKQKEVVAEELTKRKKYKRGTFICPECGEDVFLRFSDKQKSYFAHYMRSEIYKDCDLRVDGNSNLTIYERLGVPLYLTKSKINGYELNIGLKAISNESLMIAESQKAYLEVIYGKSSKRINIDRFNFPIGELSLFKIDQYPAFKKPFLIQYKNVPSSINKWANFIDPVLEAGVLFSVNSNVGKSIRHGDTIYSDEEYLWLSPRKLCKNNLLEKNIELEGEILLKNKPHYIYKVVFIKDEKDYSNFKRLSQVLHEKLKVILLESKNKINFLWPPSIKTEEGYFISAKGRVHNVVHSVNSTPNIYMYQDDGYKHPQQLKTTYYKGINYLNYNLSESETQLNMDRKITSTGINIKLKHHEYKGKDIQLNNKKTMNELKQVGYSEDLNLELVTNVKLTSLIIDSNKRIDTRKFKMNLIKWRELSYGDMIYLLNNDNLISTINIEKLKSNFGFSVSELNLLSQIPQKKVVLTASNREKIYHIINENQIFFHAFKNILHSNTIPYTIHELLKEI
;
A
#
# COMPACT_ATOMS: atom_id res chain seq x y z
N MET A 1 8.05 25.00 18.10
CA MET A 1 7.27 24.80 16.85
C MET A 1 6.43 26.04 16.58
N ASP A 2 6.31 26.45 15.32
CA ASP A 2 5.72 27.75 14.98
C ASP A 2 4.19 27.67 14.80
N THR A 3 3.66 26.50 14.46
CA THR A 3 2.22 26.29 14.26
C THR A 3 1.63 25.24 15.20
N ALA A 4 0.33 25.36 15.46
CA ALA A 4 -0.48 24.37 16.16
C ALA A 4 -1.93 24.38 15.65
N ILE A 5 -2.66 23.29 15.88
CA ILE A 5 -4.10 23.23 15.61
C ILE A 5 -4.85 23.86 16.79
N SER A 6 -5.59 24.92 16.54
CA SER A 6 -6.46 25.60 17.50
C SER A 6 -7.84 24.94 17.56
N LEU A 7 -8.30 24.68 18.79
CA LEU A 7 -9.64 24.17 19.13
C LEU A 7 -10.51 25.21 19.83
N GLU A 8 -10.22 26.51 19.66
CA GLU A 8 -10.98 27.57 20.35
C GLU A 8 -12.47 27.59 20.02
N ILE A 9 -12.82 27.19 18.79
CA ILE A 9 -14.20 27.07 18.32
C ILE A 9 -14.54 25.59 18.32
N ALA A 10 -15.55 25.21 19.10
CA ALA A 10 -15.97 23.81 19.21
C ALA A 10 -16.40 23.31 17.83
N GLY A 11 -16.02 22.09 17.49
CA GLY A 11 -16.40 21.47 16.23
C GLY A 11 -15.63 21.96 15.00
N LYS A 12 -14.67 22.88 15.16
CA LYS A 12 -13.80 23.39 14.09
C LYS A 12 -12.33 23.25 14.47
N GLN A 13 -11.47 23.31 13.46
CA GLN A 13 -10.02 23.27 13.64
C GLN A 13 -9.36 24.32 12.78
N LYS A 14 -8.36 25.02 13.30
CA LYS A 14 -7.58 25.94 12.48
C LYS A 14 -6.11 25.82 12.83
N GLU A 15 -5.26 25.59 11.84
CA GLU A 15 -3.83 25.75 12.04
C GLU A 15 -3.53 27.25 12.24
N VAL A 16 -2.87 27.58 13.36
CA VAL A 16 -2.54 28.94 13.76
C VAL A 16 -1.03 29.07 13.94
N VAL A 17 -0.49 30.23 13.61
CA VAL A 17 0.91 30.59 13.84
C VAL A 17 1.04 31.23 15.22
N ALA A 18 2.05 30.85 16.01
CA ALA A 18 2.26 31.34 17.36
C ALA A 18 2.46 32.87 17.43
N GLU A 19 3.08 33.46 16.41
CA GLU A 19 3.31 34.91 16.30
C GLU A 19 2.02 35.71 16.10
N GLU A 20 0.97 35.11 15.53
CA GLU A 20 -0.31 35.78 15.28
C GLU A 20 -1.20 35.85 16.54
N LEU A 21 -0.81 35.15 17.62
CA LEU A 21 -1.60 35.04 18.84
C LEU A 21 -1.28 36.15 19.85
N THR A 22 -2.31 36.68 20.51
CA THR A 22 -2.17 37.85 21.40
C THR A 22 -1.84 37.47 22.84
N LYS A 23 -0.85 38.14 23.45
CA LYS A 23 -0.47 38.02 24.88
C LYS A 23 -1.60 38.35 25.88
N ARG A 24 -2.55 39.20 25.47
CA ARG A 24 -3.66 39.68 26.30
C ARG A 24 -4.71 38.59 26.58
N LYS A 25 -4.76 37.54 25.77
CA LYS A 25 -5.71 36.43 25.93
C LYS A 25 -5.07 35.31 26.74
N LYS A 26 -5.79 34.79 27.74
CA LYS A 26 -5.39 33.58 28.47
C LYS A 26 -5.91 32.35 27.72
N TYR A 27 -4.99 31.47 27.31
CA TYR A 27 -5.32 30.21 26.66
C TYR A 27 -5.30 29.08 27.68
N LYS A 28 -6.34 28.24 27.72
CA LYS A 28 -6.42 27.10 28.63
C LYS A 28 -5.67 25.90 28.07
N ARG A 29 -5.31 24.93 28.92
CA ARG A 29 -4.83 23.62 28.44
C ARG A 29 -5.88 22.95 27.55
N GLY A 30 -5.45 22.27 26.49
CA GLY A 30 -6.33 21.68 25.48
C GLY A 30 -6.81 22.65 24.40
N THR A 31 -6.35 23.92 24.42
CA THR A 31 -6.69 24.89 23.36
C THR A 31 -5.93 24.62 22.06
N PHE A 32 -4.68 24.16 22.17
CA PHE A 32 -3.79 23.94 21.03
C PHE A 32 -3.29 22.50 21.02
N ILE A 33 -3.20 21.93 19.82
CA ILE A 33 -2.76 20.56 19.59
C ILE A 33 -1.60 20.56 18.59
N CYS A 34 -0.61 19.71 18.85
CA CYS A 34 0.50 19.44 17.93
C CYS A 34 -0.03 18.82 16.62
N PRO A 35 0.23 19.40 15.44
CA PRO A 35 -0.22 18.87 14.16
C PRO A 35 0.48 17.55 13.75
N GLU A 36 1.58 17.18 14.42
CA GLU A 36 2.34 15.95 14.16
C GLU A 36 1.88 14.80 15.09
N CYS A 37 1.95 14.98 16.42
CA CYS A 37 1.67 13.90 17.37
C CYS A 37 0.25 13.92 17.96
N GLY A 38 -0.52 15.00 17.77
CA GLY A 38 -1.89 15.09 18.29
C GLY A 38 -2.00 15.39 19.79
N GLU A 39 -0.90 15.73 20.46
CA GLU A 39 -0.89 16.09 21.87
C GLU A 39 -1.24 17.56 22.12
N ASP A 40 -1.75 17.84 23.33
CA ASP A 40 -1.87 19.21 23.81
C ASP A 40 -0.51 19.91 23.82
N VAL A 41 -0.48 21.14 23.33
CA VAL A 41 0.66 22.06 23.44
C VAL A 41 0.23 23.35 24.13
N PHE A 42 1.21 24.11 24.62
CA PHE A 42 0.98 25.44 25.15
C PHE A 42 1.80 26.47 24.40
N LEU A 43 1.22 27.67 24.29
CA LEU A 43 1.87 28.81 23.67
C LEU A 43 2.87 29.43 24.65
N ARG A 44 4.11 29.60 24.21
CA ARG A 44 5.14 30.37 24.90
C ARG A 44 5.35 31.69 24.17
N PHE A 45 5.00 32.76 24.86
CA PHE A 45 5.33 34.10 24.43
C PHE A 45 6.79 34.41 24.74
N SER A 46 7.50 34.96 23.77
CA SER A 46 8.84 35.49 23.95
C SER A 46 8.89 36.93 23.48
N ASP A 47 9.62 37.79 24.20
CA ASP A 47 9.93 39.16 23.78
C ASP A 47 11.30 39.25 23.07
N LYS A 48 12.13 38.21 23.20
CA LYS A 48 13.51 38.17 22.68
C LYS A 48 13.67 37.26 21.47
N GLN A 49 12.73 36.34 21.27
CA GLN A 49 12.70 35.37 20.17
C GLN A 49 11.26 35.27 19.65
N LYS A 50 11.08 34.58 18.53
CA LYS A 50 9.76 34.27 17.99
C LYS A 50 8.93 33.50 19.01
N SER A 51 7.64 33.82 19.13
CA SER A 51 6.72 33.04 19.97
C SER A 51 6.55 31.66 19.36
N TYR A 52 6.38 30.63 20.20
CA TYR A 52 6.34 29.25 19.74
C TYR A 52 5.41 28.40 20.62
N PHE A 53 4.93 27.28 20.08
CA PHE A 53 4.26 26.25 20.87
C PHE A 53 5.27 25.25 21.43
N ALA A 54 4.99 24.78 22.65
CA ALA A 54 5.80 23.80 23.35
C ALA A 54 4.90 22.67 23.88
N HIS A 55 5.42 21.44 23.86
CA HIS A 55 4.79 20.31 24.53
C HIS A 55 4.89 20.45 26.05
N TYR A 56 3.89 19.94 26.76
CA TYR A 56 3.98 19.76 28.22
C TYR A 56 5.06 18.70 28.56
N MET A 57 5.47 18.61 29.85
CA MET A 57 6.53 17.70 30.29
C MET A 57 6.38 16.28 29.74
N ARG A 58 7.51 15.68 29.37
CA ARG A 58 7.60 14.35 28.75
C ARG A 58 7.00 13.31 29.70
N SER A 59 5.92 12.65 29.27
CA SER A 59 5.41 11.44 29.91
C SER A 59 5.81 10.21 29.11
N GLU A 60 5.84 9.03 29.76
CA GLU A 60 6.17 7.75 29.11
C GLU A 60 5.32 7.42 27.88
N ILE A 61 4.13 8.02 27.80
CA ILE A 61 3.08 7.90 26.77
C ILE A 61 3.49 8.53 25.43
N TYR A 62 4.26 9.59 25.50
CA TYR A 62 4.39 10.59 24.44
C TYR A 62 5.85 10.72 24.04
N LYS A 63 6.59 9.60 23.95
CA LYS A 63 8.06 9.68 23.95
C LYS A 63 8.63 10.43 22.74
N ASP A 64 8.03 10.32 21.55
CA ASP A 64 8.64 10.82 20.32
C ASP A 64 7.63 11.62 19.47
N CYS A 65 7.63 12.94 19.66
CA CYS A 65 7.20 13.86 18.62
C CYS A 65 8.47 14.40 17.98
N ASP A 66 8.60 14.24 16.67
CA ASP A 66 9.79 14.61 15.90
C ASP A 66 10.20 16.08 16.06
N LEU A 67 9.26 16.95 16.45
CA LEU A 67 9.47 18.38 16.76
C LEU A 67 9.95 18.67 18.20
N ARG A 68 10.16 17.66 19.05
CA ARG A 68 10.76 17.82 20.41
C ARG A 68 12.28 17.76 20.39
N VAL A 69 12.83 17.21 19.32
CA VAL A 69 14.25 17.25 18.94
C VAL A 69 14.25 17.99 17.60
N ASP A 70 15.30 18.66 17.18
CA ASP A 70 15.36 19.28 15.84
C ASP A 70 15.47 18.22 14.71
N GLY A 71 14.63 17.18 14.76
CA GLY A 71 14.78 15.96 13.97
C GLY A 71 13.82 15.92 12.80
N ASN A 72 14.36 16.05 11.59
CA ASN A 72 13.75 15.43 10.42
C ASN A 72 13.68 13.92 10.66
N SER A 73 12.53 13.40 11.10
CA SER A 73 12.38 11.96 11.18
C SER A 73 12.26 11.41 9.76
N ASN A 74 13.18 10.51 9.43
CA ASN A 74 13.11 9.69 8.22
C ASN A 74 11.98 8.64 8.29
N LEU A 75 11.08 8.74 9.28
CA LEU A 75 9.96 7.86 9.49
C LEU A 75 8.86 8.16 8.49
N THR A 76 8.29 7.09 7.97
CA THR A 76 7.09 7.09 7.13
C THR A 76 5.86 7.52 7.92
N ILE A 77 4.82 8.01 7.23
CA ILE A 77 3.53 8.30 7.89
C ILE A 77 2.98 7.10 8.65
N TYR A 78 3.19 5.88 8.15
CA TYR A 78 2.70 4.66 8.81
C TYR A 78 3.47 4.35 10.08
N GLU A 79 4.79 4.50 10.06
CA GLU A 79 5.62 4.36 11.26
C GLU A 79 5.22 5.38 12.33
N ARG A 80 4.87 6.60 11.94
CA ARG A 80 4.41 7.65 12.86
C ARG A 80 3.01 7.41 13.43
N LEU A 81 2.13 6.73 12.67
CA LEU A 81 0.75 6.47 13.07
C LEU A 81 0.61 5.30 14.05
N GLY A 82 1.53 4.33 14.00
CA GLY A 82 1.37 3.07 14.73
C GLY A 82 0.56 2.04 13.96
N VAL A 83 0.63 0.78 14.39
CA VAL A 83 -0.19 -0.30 13.85
C VAL A 83 -1.62 -0.18 14.42
N PRO A 84 -2.64 -0.03 13.57
CA PRO A 84 -4.01 0.13 14.03
C PRO A 84 -4.60 -1.19 14.55
N LEU A 85 -5.46 -1.05 15.56
CA LEU A 85 -6.39 -2.10 15.97
C LEU A 85 -7.59 -2.13 15.03
N TYR A 86 -8.13 -3.33 14.82
CA TYR A 86 -9.36 -3.59 14.11
C TYR A 86 -10.31 -4.40 14.95
N LEU A 87 -11.58 -4.02 14.94
CA LEU A 87 -12.68 -4.75 15.56
C LEU A 87 -13.52 -5.37 14.43
N THR A 88 -13.47 -6.70 14.30
CA THR A 88 -14.19 -7.42 13.25
C THR A 88 -15.38 -8.17 13.83
N LYS A 89 -16.49 -8.23 13.09
CA LYS A 89 -17.67 -9.03 13.46
C LYS A 89 -17.63 -10.35 12.69
N SER A 90 -17.33 -11.44 13.38
CA SER A 90 -17.43 -12.80 12.89
C SER A 90 -18.84 -13.35 13.11
N LYS A 91 -19.35 -14.11 12.13
CA LYS A 91 -20.65 -14.81 12.26
C LYS A 91 -20.63 -15.91 13.33
N ILE A 92 -19.45 -16.43 13.68
CA ILE A 92 -19.28 -17.59 14.57
C ILE A 92 -18.87 -17.15 15.97
N ASN A 93 -17.92 -16.21 16.07
CA ASN A 93 -17.28 -15.83 17.33
C ASN A 93 -17.76 -14.48 17.90
N GLY A 94 -18.77 -13.85 17.29
CA GLY A 94 -19.15 -12.49 17.64
C GLY A 94 -18.05 -11.51 17.25
N TYR A 95 -17.56 -10.70 18.18
CA TYR A 95 -16.52 -9.71 17.90
C TYR A 95 -15.11 -10.24 18.16
N GLU A 96 -14.16 -9.85 17.31
CA GLU A 96 -12.74 -10.16 17.45
C GLU A 96 -11.89 -8.90 17.36
N LEU A 97 -10.88 -8.81 18.24
CA LEU A 97 -9.90 -7.74 18.23
C LEU A 97 -8.65 -8.20 17.49
N ASN A 98 -8.22 -7.42 16.50
CA ASN A 98 -7.11 -7.75 15.61
C ASN A 98 -6.13 -6.59 15.53
N ILE A 99 -4.87 -6.88 15.25
CA ILE A 99 -3.93 -5.90 14.69
C ILE A 99 -4.01 -6.00 13.18
N GLY A 100 -3.91 -4.87 12.47
CA GLY A 100 -3.93 -4.88 11.01
C GLY A 100 -2.67 -4.30 10.41
N LEU A 101 -2.02 -5.10 9.56
CA LEU A 101 -0.81 -4.73 8.84
C LEU A 101 -1.15 -4.46 7.38
N LYS A 102 -0.60 -3.38 6.83
CA LYS A 102 -0.79 -3.02 5.43
C LYS A 102 -0.31 -4.14 4.50
N ALA A 103 -0.98 -4.24 3.36
CA ALA A 103 -0.63 -5.16 2.29
C ALA A 103 0.85 -5.11 1.91
N ILE A 104 1.39 -6.27 1.57
CA ILE A 104 2.75 -6.46 1.09
C ILE A 104 2.69 -6.82 -0.41
N SER A 105 3.64 -6.31 -1.20
CA SER A 105 3.79 -6.74 -2.59
C SER A 105 4.25 -8.19 -2.66
N ASN A 106 3.90 -8.88 -3.75
CA ASN A 106 4.34 -10.26 -3.96
C ASN A 106 5.88 -10.40 -3.93
N GLU A 107 6.58 -9.43 -4.53
CA GLU A 107 8.06 -9.39 -4.55
C GLU A 107 8.66 -9.30 -3.14
N SER A 108 8.17 -8.35 -2.33
CA SER A 108 8.62 -8.18 -0.95
C SER A 108 8.29 -9.41 -0.10
N LEU A 109 7.14 -10.04 -0.34
CA LEU A 109 6.72 -11.24 0.38
C LEU A 109 7.61 -12.44 0.05
N MET A 110 7.96 -12.66 -1.22
CA MET A 110 8.88 -13.72 -1.63
C MET A 110 10.28 -13.54 -1.01
N ILE A 111 10.78 -12.31 -0.95
CA ILE A 111 12.05 -12.00 -0.28
C ILE A 111 11.94 -12.31 1.23
N ALA A 112 10.88 -11.84 1.87
CA ALA A 112 10.65 -12.07 3.30
C ALA A 112 10.57 -13.57 3.65
N GLU A 113 9.86 -14.36 2.85
CA GLU A 113 9.80 -15.82 2.98
C GLU A 113 11.19 -16.46 2.89
N SER A 114 11.98 -16.10 1.87
CA SER A 114 13.34 -16.63 1.68
C SER A 114 14.27 -16.31 2.85
N GLN A 115 14.06 -15.16 3.50
CA GLN A 115 14.83 -14.68 4.65
C GLN A 115 14.27 -15.19 5.99
N LYS A 116 13.19 -16.01 5.96
CA LYS A 116 12.46 -16.48 7.14
C LYS A 116 12.06 -15.33 8.05
N ALA A 117 11.60 -14.23 7.44
CA ALA A 117 11.18 -13.03 8.12
C ALA A 117 10.00 -13.30 9.04
N TYR A 118 9.98 -12.62 10.18
CA TYR A 118 8.86 -12.70 11.11
C TYR A 118 8.71 -11.40 11.89
N LEU A 119 7.52 -11.23 12.43
CA LEU A 119 7.22 -10.21 13.42
C LEU A 119 6.82 -10.86 14.75
N GLU A 120 7.11 -10.18 15.82
CA GLU A 120 6.78 -10.59 17.18
C GLU A 120 5.97 -9.49 17.86
N VAL A 121 4.73 -9.82 18.24
CA VAL A 121 3.85 -8.94 19.00
C VAL A 121 4.06 -9.22 20.48
N ILE A 122 4.66 -8.28 21.19
CA ILE A 122 5.06 -8.40 22.60
C ILE A 122 4.05 -7.65 23.47
N TYR A 123 3.54 -8.32 24.50
CA TYR A 123 2.57 -7.81 25.45
C TYR A 123 2.94 -8.23 26.88
N GLY A 124 3.68 -7.35 27.56
CA GLY A 124 4.24 -7.62 28.88
C GLY A 124 5.28 -8.74 28.83
N LYS A 125 5.01 -9.87 29.50
CA LYS A 125 5.92 -11.05 29.55
C LYS A 125 5.64 -12.10 28.47
N SER A 126 4.62 -11.87 27.64
CA SER A 126 4.20 -12.82 26.62
C SER A 126 4.41 -12.21 25.24
N SER A 127 4.63 -13.06 24.25
CA SER A 127 4.76 -12.64 22.86
C SER A 127 4.07 -13.62 21.92
N LYS A 128 3.70 -13.15 20.74
CA LYS A 128 3.16 -13.96 19.65
C LYS A 128 3.98 -13.71 18.39
N ARG A 129 4.61 -14.77 17.89
CA ARG A 129 5.36 -14.74 16.64
C ARG A 129 4.44 -15.01 15.45
N ILE A 130 4.60 -14.23 14.38
CA ILE A 130 3.88 -14.37 13.11
C ILE A 130 4.92 -14.36 12.01
N ASN A 131 4.98 -15.41 11.19
CA ASN A 131 5.89 -15.47 10.06
C ASN A 131 5.37 -14.59 8.92
N ILE A 132 6.26 -13.90 8.22
CA ILE A 132 5.92 -13.07 7.06
C ILE A 132 6.04 -13.95 5.82
N ASP A 133 4.94 -14.64 5.51
CA ASP A 133 4.79 -15.57 4.41
C ASP A 133 3.40 -15.49 3.77
N ARG A 134 3.23 -16.15 2.62
CA ARG A 134 1.99 -16.21 1.83
C ARG A 134 0.82 -16.85 2.55
N PHE A 135 1.07 -17.59 3.64
CA PHE A 135 0.00 -18.19 4.42
C PHE A 135 -0.62 -17.18 5.39
N ASN A 136 0.20 -16.29 5.95
CA ASN A 136 -0.22 -15.28 6.91
C ASN A 136 -0.56 -13.93 6.25
N PHE A 137 0.01 -13.64 5.07
CA PHE A 137 -0.12 -12.37 4.36
C PHE A 137 -0.68 -12.59 2.96
N PRO A 138 -1.99 -12.37 2.75
CA PRO A 138 -2.57 -12.41 1.41
C PRO A 138 -2.02 -11.28 0.54
N ILE A 139 -1.71 -11.59 -0.72
CA ILE A 139 -1.07 -10.66 -1.64
C ILE A 139 -2.00 -9.48 -1.90
N GLY A 140 -1.50 -8.26 -1.64
CA GLY A 140 -2.24 -7.03 -1.95
C GLY A 140 -3.40 -6.69 -1.00
N GLU A 141 -3.61 -7.46 0.07
CA GLU A 141 -4.70 -7.27 1.03
C GLU A 141 -4.21 -6.92 2.44
N LEU A 142 -5.09 -6.29 3.23
CA LEU A 142 -4.85 -6.02 4.65
C LEU A 142 -4.76 -7.35 5.42
N SER A 143 -3.67 -7.54 6.16
CA SER A 143 -3.48 -8.74 6.98
C SER A 143 -3.94 -8.47 8.41
N LEU A 144 -4.91 -9.25 8.89
CA LEU A 144 -5.50 -9.13 10.23
C LEU A 144 -5.05 -10.28 11.12
N PHE A 145 -4.48 -9.95 12.28
CA PHE A 145 -4.03 -10.94 13.25
C PHE A 145 -4.74 -10.77 14.59
N LYS A 146 -5.46 -11.82 15.01
CA LYS A 146 -6.18 -11.84 16.28
C LYS A 146 -5.24 -11.67 17.46
N ILE A 147 -5.65 -10.80 18.38
CA ILE A 147 -5.03 -10.59 19.67
C ILE A 147 -6.04 -10.89 20.78
N ASP A 148 -5.59 -11.64 21.78
CA ASP A 148 -6.44 -12.05 22.90
C ASP A 148 -6.19 -11.20 24.15
N GLN A 149 -5.38 -10.14 24.05
CA GLN A 149 -5.09 -9.24 25.16
C GLN A 149 -5.49 -7.81 24.81
N TYR A 150 -6.04 -7.11 25.81
CA TYR A 150 -6.34 -5.70 25.71
C TYR A 150 -5.05 -4.87 25.88
N PRO A 151 -4.66 -4.01 24.90
CA PRO A 151 -3.43 -3.23 24.94
C PRO A 151 -3.56 -2.01 25.86
N ALA A 152 -3.75 -2.28 27.15
CA ALA A 152 -3.95 -1.26 28.17
C ALA A 152 -2.77 -0.29 28.22
N PHE A 153 -3.06 0.99 28.41
CA PHE A 153 -2.10 2.09 28.52
C PHE A 153 -0.83 1.82 29.33
N LYS A 154 -0.93 1.14 30.47
CA LYS A 154 0.21 0.83 31.35
C LYS A 154 1.10 -0.32 30.83
N LYS A 155 0.67 -1.01 29.77
CA LYS A 155 1.31 -2.17 29.14
C LYS A 155 1.06 -2.13 27.62
N PRO A 156 1.63 -1.14 26.90
CA PRO A 156 1.45 -1.04 25.46
C PRO A 156 2.06 -2.24 24.75
N PHE A 157 1.55 -2.53 23.56
CA PHE A 157 2.11 -3.57 22.71
C PHE A 157 3.33 -3.02 21.98
N LEU A 158 4.37 -3.84 21.89
CA LEU A 158 5.54 -3.57 21.06
C LEU A 158 5.59 -4.60 19.94
N ILE A 159 5.95 -4.17 18.74
CA ILE A 159 6.09 -5.05 17.59
C ILE A 159 7.56 -5.02 17.18
N GLN A 160 8.18 -6.20 17.19
CA GLN A 160 9.56 -6.36 16.74
C GLN A 160 9.58 -7.08 15.40
N TYR A 161 10.41 -6.58 14.50
CA TYR A 161 10.59 -7.12 13.16
C TYR A 161 11.98 -7.77 13.06
N LYS A 162 12.04 -8.97 12.49
CA LYS A 162 13.29 -9.73 12.32
C LYS A 162 13.40 -10.23 10.89
N ASN A 163 14.57 -10.04 10.28
CA ASN A 163 14.90 -10.39 8.90
C ASN A 163 13.90 -9.82 7.87
N VAL A 164 13.33 -8.65 8.14
CA VAL A 164 12.35 -8.00 7.27
C VAL A 164 13.10 -7.21 6.18
N PRO A 165 12.78 -7.41 4.89
CA PRO A 165 13.40 -6.63 3.82
C PRO A 165 13.02 -5.16 3.91
N SER A 166 13.93 -4.28 3.48
CA SER A 166 13.74 -2.82 3.50
C SER A 166 12.54 -2.34 2.69
N SER A 167 12.07 -3.12 1.73
CA SER A 167 10.85 -2.83 0.96
C SER A 167 9.55 -2.92 1.79
N ILE A 168 9.61 -3.53 2.99
CA ILE A 168 8.49 -3.62 3.96
C ILE A 168 8.59 -2.49 5.01
N ASN A 169 9.43 -1.46 4.81
CA ASN A 169 9.60 -0.28 5.69
C ASN A 169 8.36 0.65 5.77
N LYS A 170 7.16 0.09 5.93
CA LYS A 170 5.86 0.77 6.02
C LYS A 170 5.09 0.35 7.28
N TRP A 171 5.68 -0.43 8.20
CA TRP A 171 5.01 -0.92 9.39
C TRP A 171 5.62 -0.35 10.66
N ALA A 172 4.78 0.25 11.52
CA ALA A 172 5.23 0.76 12.81
C ALA A 172 5.59 -0.38 13.78
N ASN A 173 6.44 -0.07 14.76
CA ASN A 173 6.87 -1.00 15.81
C ASN A 173 6.03 -0.87 17.11
N PHE A 174 4.93 -0.12 17.08
CA PHE A 174 4.06 0.11 18.22
C PHE A 174 2.59 0.14 17.81
N ILE A 175 1.70 -0.04 18.79
CA ILE A 175 0.26 0.20 18.67
C ILE A 175 -0.06 1.44 19.50
N ASP A 176 -0.97 2.30 19.02
CA ASP A 176 -1.42 3.46 19.78
C ASP A 176 -1.95 3.01 21.16
N PRO A 177 -1.49 3.62 22.28
CA PRO A 177 -1.88 3.17 23.61
C PRO A 177 -3.39 3.23 23.80
N VAL A 178 -4.01 2.22 24.42
CA VAL A 178 -5.46 2.28 24.68
C VAL A 178 -5.74 2.80 26.10
N LEU A 179 -6.52 3.88 26.18
CA LEU A 179 -6.86 4.56 27.43
C LEU A 179 -7.80 3.75 28.32
N GLU A 180 -7.91 4.18 29.57
CA GLU A 180 -8.85 3.58 30.54
C GLU A 180 -10.31 3.70 30.09
N ALA A 181 -10.64 4.75 29.33
CA ALA A 181 -11.98 4.96 28.80
C ALA A 181 -12.33 4.02 27.64
N GLY A 182 -11.34 3.34 27.03
CA GLY A 182 -11.59 2.51 25.85
C GLY A 182 -10.93 3.03 24.58
N VAL A 183 -11.34 2.45 23.45
CA VAL A 183 -10.95 2.87 22.10
C VAL A 183 -12.19 2.94 21.20
N LEU A 184 -12.22 3.96 20.34
CA LEU A 184 -13.24 4.12 19.32
C LEU A 184 -12.80 3.48 18.01
N PHE A 185 -13.74 2.93 17.27
CA PHE A 185 -13.56 2.39 15.93
C PHE A 185 -14.54 3.06 14.97
N SER A 186 -14.09 3.36 13.76
CA SER A 186 -14.98 3.72 12.66
C SER A 186 -15.88 2.53 12.30
N VAL A 187 -17.07 2.77 11.75
CA VAL A 187 -17.94 1.70 11.25
C VAL A 187 -17.85 1.62 9.73
N ASN A 188 -17.27 0.54 9.20
CA ASN A 188 -17.28 0.19 7.78
C ASN A 188 -17.67 -1.29 7.62
N SER A 189 -18.81 -1.57 6.99
CA SER A 189 -19.26 -2.93 6.68
C SER A 189 -19.22 -3.87 7.91
N ASN A 190 -18.20 -4.73 8.01
CA ASN A 190 -17.99 -5.69 9.10
C ASN A 190 -16.67 -5.49 9.87
N VAL A 191 -15.94 -4.41 9.57
CA VAL A 191 -14.59 -4.13 10.07
C VAL A 191 -14.51 -2.69 10.56
N GLY A 192 -14.27 -2.51 11.84
CA GLY A 192 -14.00 -1.19 12.41
C GLY A 192 -12.51 -0.96 12.60
N LYS A 193 -11.99 0.18 12.11
CA LYS A 193 -10.60 0.60 12.32
C LYS A 193 -10.53 1.55 13.51
N SER A 194 -9.58 1.31 14.42
CA SER A 194 -9.38 2.16 15.58
C SER A 194 -9.04 3.60 15.21
N ILE A 195 -9.57 4.52 16.01
CA ILE A 195 -9.34 5.96 15.90
C ILE A 195 -8.25 6.32 16.90
N ARG A 196 -7.16 6.90 16.40
CA ARG A 196 -5.97 7.24 17.18
C ARG A 196 -6.23 8.41 18.13
N HIS A 197 -5.44 8.52 19.17
CA HIS A 197 -5.28 9.77 19.90
C HIS A 197 -4.91 10.95 18.99
N GLY A 198 -5.50 12.09 19.32
CA GLY A 198 -5.42 13.33 18.56
C GLY A 198 -6.27 13.34 17.28
N ASP A 199 -6.81 12.20 16.83
CA ASP A 199 -7.61 12.15 15.60
C ASP A 199 -9.02 12.70 15.75
N THR A 200 -9.62 12.96 14.59
CA THR A 200 -10.93 13.59 14.47
C THR A 200 -12.03 12.55 14.36
N ILE A 201 -13.08 12.75 15.14
CA ILE A 201 -14.38 12.14 14.96
C ILE A 201 -15.39 13.22 14.57
N TYR A 202 -16.52 12.79 14.06
CA TYR A 202 -17.50 13.67 13.43
C TYR A 202 -18.85 13.47 14.10
N SER A 203 -19.59 14.55 14.22
CA SER A 203 -20.98 14.48 14.66
C SER A 203 -21.84 13.69 13.69
N ASP A 204 -22.89 13.09 14.25
CA ASP A 204 -23.94 12.37 13.52
C ASP A 204 -23.41 11.17 12.70
N GLU A 205 -22.19 10.72 12.97
CA GLU A 205 -21.61 9.50 12.44
C GLU A 205 -21.60 8.40 13.52
N GLU A 206 -21.66 7.17 13.04
CA GLU A 206 -21.72 5.98 13.87
C GLU A 206 -20.32 5.45 14.17
N TYR A 207 -20.09 5.11 15.45
CA TYR A 207 -18.84 4.55 15.94
C TYR A 207 -19.10 3.31 16.79
N LEU A 208 -18.12 2.40 16.84
CA LEU A 208 -18.05 1.37 17.86
C LEU A 208 -17.08 1.79 18.96
N TRP A 209 -17.46 1.59 20.21
CA TRP A 209 -16.65 1.89 21.38
C TRP A 209 -16.39 0.61 22.16
N LEU A 210 -15.15 0.14 22.15
CA LEU A 210 -14.69 -0.95 22.99
C LEU A 210 -14.26 -0.39 24.35
N SER A 211 -15.03 -0.69 25.39
CA SER A 211 -14.77 -0.27 26.76
C SER A 211 -14.36 -1.46 27.64
N PRO A 212 -13.33 -1.32 28.49
CA PRO A 212 -12.93 -2.36 29.44
C PRO A 212 -13.90 -2.50 30.62
N ARG A 213 -14.90 -1.61 30.74
CA ARG A 213 -15.92 -1.63 31.80
C ARG A 213 -17.30 -1.38 31.22
N LYS A 214 -18.32 -1.90 31.91
CA LYS A 214 -19.70 -1.59 31.55
C LYS A 214 -19.98 -0.11 31.81
N LEU A 215 -20.51 0.59 30.81
CA LEU A 215 -20.85 2.01 30.91
C LEU A 215 -22.23 2.15 31.57
N CYS A 216 -22.43 3.22 32.33
CA CYS A 216 -23.62 3.39 33.19
C CYS A 216 -24.31 4.72 32.87
N LYS A 217 -25.20 4.77 31.85
CA LYS A 217 -26.13 5.83 31.32
C LYS A 217 -26.27 7.24 31.97
N ASN A 218 -25.38 7.67 32.85
CA ASN A 218 -25.50 8.85 33.70
C ASN A 218 -24.53 9.96 33.28
N ASN A 219 -23.60 9.66 32.37
CA ASN A 219 -22.61 10.60 31.87
C ASN A 219 -22.96 11.13 30.47
N LEU A 220 -22.40 12.29 30.12
CA LEU A 220 -22.64 12.94 28.83
C LEU A 220 -22.19 12.10 27.64
N LEU A 221 -21.13 11.32 27.80
CA LEU A 221 -20.65 10.37 26.79
C LEU A 221 -21.58 9.17 26.59
N GLU A 222 -22.42 8.88 27.58
CA GLU A 222 -23.24 7.65 27.62
C GLU A 222 -24.67 7.90 27.13
N LYS A 223 -24.97 9.15 26.74
CA LYS A 223 -26.17 9.50 25.99
C LYS A 223 -25.99 9.00 24.56
N ASN A 224 -27.00 8.34 24.01
CA ASN A 224 -26.98 7.73 22.66
C ASN A 224 -25.99 6.58 22.49
N ILE A 225 -25.84 5.78 23.55
CA ILE A 225 -25.10 4.52 23.51
C ILE A 225 -26.06 3.34 23.57
N GLU A 226 -25.83 2.38 22.69
CA GLU A 226 -26.46 1.06 22.68
C GLU A 226 -25.39 -0.03 22.88
N LEU A 227 -25.67 -1.00 23.74
CA LEU A 227 -24.78 -2.15 23.92
C LEU A 227 -24.95 -3.08 22.72
N GLU A 228 -23.91 -3.22 21.90
CA GLU A 228 -23.91 -4.02 20.68
C GLU A 228 -23.39 -5.45 20.95
N GLY A 229 -22.47 -5.62 21.90
CA GLY A 229 -21.93 -6.94 22.22
C GLY A 229 -20.86 -6.94 23.31
N GLU A 230 -20.24 -8.10 23.50
CA GLU A 230 -19.17 -8.33 24.45
C GLU A 230 -18.06 -9.16 23.80
N ILE A 231 -16.81 -8.91 24.19
CA ILE A 231 -15.64 -9.67 23.78
C ILE A 231 -14.82 -10.08 25.00
N LEU A 232 -14.39 -11.35 25.03
CA LEU A 232 -13.51 -11.88 26.07
C LEU A 232 -12.06 -11.75 25.63
N LEU A 233 -11.30 -10.88 26.30
CA LEU A 233 -9.86 -10.73 26.09
C LEU A 233 -9.14 -11.23 27.34
N LYS A 234 -8.38 -12.33 27.21
CA LYS A 234 -7.69 -13.02 28.30
C LYS A 234 -8.63 -13.35 29.46
N ASN A 235 -9.80 -13.90 29.11
CA ASN A 235 -10.88 -14.25 30.04
C ASN A 235 -11.44 -13.05 30.84
N LYS A 236 -11.25 -11.83 30.34
CA LYS A 236 -11.87 -10.62 30.92
C LYS A 236 -12.90 -10.03 29.95
N PRO A 237 -14.11 -9.74 30.43
CA PRO A 237 -15.16 -9.17 29.60
C PRO A 237 -14.82 -7.72 29.24
N HIS A 238 -14.98 -7.38 27.98
CA HIS A 238 -14.94 -6.02 27.45
C HIS A 238 -16.21 -5.79 26.64
N TYR A 239 -16.74 -4.58 26.70
CA TYR A 239 -18.07 -4.26 26.20
C TYR A 239 -17.96 -3.42 24.96
N ILE A 240 -18.76 -3.74 23.95
CA ILE A 240 -18.78 -3.06 22.67
C ILE A 240 -20.09 -2.30 22.59
N TYR A 241 -19.96 -1.00 22.41
CA TYR A 241 -21.07 -0.07 22.33
C TYR A 241 -21.14 0.55 20.96
N LYS A 242 -22.36 0.68 20.44
CA LYS A 242 -22.68 1.52 19.30
C LYS A 242 -22.98 2.94 19.80
N VAL A 243 -22.31 3.95 19.25
CA VAL A 243 -22.44 5.34 19.71
C VAL A 243 -22.54 6.32 18.54
N VAL A 244 -23.37 7.35 18.73
CA VAL A 244 -23.50 8.50 17.82
C VAL A 244 -23.39 9.79 18.65
N PHE A 245 -22.48 10.67 18.25
CA PHE A 245 -22.27 11.97 18.90
C PHE A 245 -23.08 13.05 18.20
N ILE A 246 -24.21 13.42 18.78
CA ILE A 246 -25.17 14.31 18.13
C ILE A 246 -24.73 15.77 18.23
N LYS A 247 -24.81 16.49 17.10
CA LYS A 247 -24.76 17.96 17.09
C LYS A 247 -26.16 18.51 17.32
N ASP A 248 -26.41 19.11 18.49
CA ASP A 248 -27.62 19.90 18.70
C ASP A 248 -27.35 21.36 18.34
N GLU A 249 -27.93 21.83 17.23
CA GLU A 249 -27.80 23.22 16.76
C GLU A 249 -28.35 24.24 17.77
N LYS A 250 -29.28 23.82 18.65
CA LYS A 250 -29.89 24.68 19.67
C LYS A 250 -29.08 24.69 20.97
N ASP A 251 -28.17 23.74 21.17
CA ASP A 251 -27.40 23.57 22.40
C ASP A 251 -25.88 23.44 22.13
N TYR A 252 -25.31 24.54 21.61
CA TYR A 252 -23.87 24.66 21.39
C TYR A 252 -23.04 24.48 22.69
N SER A 253 -23.61 24.83 23.85
CA SER A 253 -22.96 24.65 25.16
C SER A 253 -22.73 23.18 25.46
N ASN A 254 -23.75 22.35 25.24
CA ASN A 254 -23.66 20.91 25.41
C ASN A 254 -22.73 20.26 24.39
N PHE A 255 -22.76 20.70 23.13
CA PHE A 255 -21.81 20.25 22.11
C PHE A 255 -20.35 20.55 22.50
N LYS A 256 -20.08 21.77 22.99
CA LYS A 256 -18.76 22.16 23.51
C LYS A 256 -18.33 21.30 24.69
N ARG A 257 -19.24 21.01 25.63
CA ARG A 257 -18.97 20.12 26.76
C ARG A 257 -18.69 18.68 26.31
N LEU A 258 -19.44 18.17 25.34
CA LEU A 258 -19.23 16.84 24.76
C LEU A 258 -17.85 16.76 24.11
N SER A 259 -17.50 17.74 23.27
CA SER A 259 -16.17 17.82 22.65
C SER A 259 -15.04 17.86 23.69
N GLN A 260 -15.21 18.59 24.79
CA GLN A 260 -14.23 18.63 25.87
C GLN A 260 -14.07 17.28 26.56
N VAL A 261 -15.19 16.63 26.92
CA VAL A 261 -15.15 15.32 27.60
C VAL A 261 -14.54 14.24 26.71
N LEU A 262 -14.82 14.25 25.41
CA LEU A 262 -14.20 13.35 24.43
C LEU A 262 -12.69 13.54 24.35
N HIS A 263 -12.22 14.78 24.28
CA HIS A 263 -10.79 15.10 24.28
C HIS A 263 -10.09 14.75 25.60
N GLU A 264 -10.77 14.90 26.73
CA GLU A 264 -10.24 14.55 28.04
C GLU A 264 -10.11 13.04 28.24
N LYS A 265 -11.15 12.28 27.88
CA LYS A 265 -11.28 10.85 28.19
C LYS A 265 -10.73 9.93 27.11
N LEU A 266 -10.93 10.26 25.85
CA LEU A 266 -10.57 9.44 24.69
C LEU A 266 -9.50 10.10 23.81
N LYS A 267 -9.10 11.35 24.11
CA LYS A 267 -8.10 12.11 23.35
C LYS A 267 -8.46 12.27 21.87
N VAL A 268 -9.74 12.29 21.53
CA VAL A 268 -10.24 12.55 20.17
C VAL A 268 -10.87 13.93 20.06
N ILE A 269 -10.87 14.48 18.86
CA ILE A 269 -11.41 15.81 18.57
C ILE A 269 -12.74 15.66 17.83
N LEU A 270 -13.82 16.22 18.36
CA LEU A 270 -15.14 16.20 17.72
C LEU A 270 -15.28 17.38 16.76
N LEU A 271 -15.58 17.09 15.49
CA LEU A 271 -15.88 18.06 14.44
C LEU A 271 -17.38 18.07 14.11
N GLU A 272 -17.91 19.23 13.71
CA GLU A 272 -19.34 19.38 13.43
C GLU A 272 -19.83 18.56 12.24
N SER A 273 -18.98 18.34 11.24
CA SER A 273 -19.34 17.55 10.07
C SER A 273 -18.11 16.89 9.44
N LYS A 274 -18.38 15.81 8.71
CA LYS A 274 -17.35 14.99 8.07
C LYS A 274 -16.68 15.71 6.91
N ASN A 275 -15.36 15.86 7.03
CA ASN A 275 -14.51 16.30 5.95
C ASN A 275 -14.51 15.25 4.82
N LYS A 276 -14.70 15.69 3.56
CA LYS A 276 -14.80 14.82 2.38
C LYS A 276 -14.03 15.40 1.20
N ILE A 277 -13.35 14.54 0.46
CA ILE A 277 -12.78 14.85 -0.86
C ILE A 277 -13.54 14.02 -1.89
N ASN A 278 -14.23 14.70 -2.80
CA ASN A 278 -14.99 14.11 -3.89
C ASN A 278 -14.18 14.22 -5.17
N PHE A 279 -13.86 13.08 -5.77
CA PHE A 279 -13.09 13.01 -7.00
C PHE A 279 -13.96 13.36 -8.20
N LEU A 280 -13.49 14.28 -9.04
CA LEU A 280 -14.13 14.63 -10.31
C LEU A 280 -13.44 13.95 -11.49
N TRP A 281 -12.10 13.94 -11.49
CA TRP A 281 -11.28 13.35 -12.55
C TRP A 281 -9.88 12.98 -12.02
N PRO A 282 -9.26 11.86 -12.44
CA PRO A 282 -9.83 10.81 -13.28
C PRO A 282 -10.97 10.06 -12.55
N PRO A 283 -11.79 9.28 -13.28
CA PRO A 283 -12.81 8.44 -12.65
C PRO A 283 -12.19 7.57 -11.56
N SER A 284 -12.86 7.49 -10.42
CA SER A 284 -12.38 6.75 -9.25
C SER A 284 -13.44 5.83 -8.68
N ILE A 285 -12.98 4.75 -8.06
CA ILE A 285 -13.81 3.78 -7.36
C ILE A 285 -13.50 3.92 -5.87
N LYS A 286 -14.52 4.27 -5.08
CA LYS A 286 -14.39 4.36 -3.63
C LYS A 286 -14.26 2.95 -3.02
N THR A 287 -13.34 2.78 -2.08
CA THR A 287 -13.11 1.55 -1.33
C THR A 287 -13.06 1.82 0.17
N GLU A 288 -12.95 0.77 0.98
CA GLU A 288 -12.82 0.89 2.44
C GLU A 288 -11.51 1.60 2.86
N GLU A 289 -10.43 1.44 2.08
CA GLU A 289 -9.13 2.07 2.34
C GLU A 289 -8.95 3.44 1.67
N GLY A 290 -9.87 3.87 0.80
CA GLY A 290 -9.82 5.15 0.10
C GLY A 290 -10.40 5.10 -1.31
N TYR A 291 -9.58 5.35 -2.34
CA TYR A 291 -10.01 5.38 -3.74
C TYR A 291 -9.03 4.65 -4.66
N PHE A 292 -9.57 3.91 -5.63
CA PHE A 292 -8.83 3.45 -6.79
C PHE A 292 -9.02 4.41 -7.96
N ILE A 293 -7.94 4.74 -8.66
CA ILE A 293 -7.96 5.57 -9.87
C ILE A 293 -7.43 4.79 -11.07
N SER A 294 -7.87 5.20 -12.26
CA SER A 294 -7.54 4.52 -13.52
C SER A 294 -6.27 5.01 -14.21
N ALA A 295 -5.77 6.21 -13.87
CA ALA A 295 -4.64 6.81 -14.57
C ALA A 295 -3.85 7.77 -13.65
N LYS A 296 -2.54 7.87 -13.91
CA LYS A 296 -1.66 8.91 -13.36
C LYS A 296 -1.92 10.26 -14.05
N GLY A 297 -1.40 11.33 -13.47
CA GLY A 297 -1.48 12.68 -14.02
C GLY A 297 -2.38 13.60 -13.20
N ARG A 298 -3.04 14.55 -13.88
CA ARG A 298 -3.78 15.63 -13.21
C ARG A 298 -5.08 15.10 -12.59
N VAL A 299 -5.27 15.40 -11.31
CA VAL A 299 -6.46 15.08 -10.53
C VAL A 299 -7.21 16.35 -10.20
N HIS A 300 -8.53 16.29 -10.32
CA HIS A 300 -9.47 17.35 -9.99
C HIS A 300 -10.45 16.84 -8.93
N ASN A 301 -10.57 17.59 -7.84
CA ASN A 301 -11.45 17.23 -6.71
C ASN A 301 -12.23 18.43 -6.19
N VAL A 302 -13.34 18.12 -5.53
CA VAL A 302 -14.05 19.05 -4.65
C VAL A 302 -13.75 18.68 -3.20
N VAL A 303 -13.41 19.68 -2.41
CA VAL A 303 -13.12 19.56 -0.98
C VAL A 303 -14.29 20.13 -0.19
N HIS A 304 -14.89 19.29 0.65
CA HIS A 304 -15.86 19.69 1.67
C HIS A 304 -15.17 19.62 3.03
N SER A 305 -15.04 20.77 3.70
CA SER A 305 -14.49 20.86 5.05
C SER A 305 -15.38 21.76 5.89
N VAL A 306 -15.40 21.51 7.20
CA VAL A 306 -15.97 22.45 8.19
C VAL A 306 -15.21 23.77 8.19
N ASN A 307 -13.94 23.74 7.80
CA ASN A 307 -13.06 24.90 7.77
C ASN A 307 -13.21 25.63 6.42
N SER A 308 -13.29 26.96 6.48
CA SER A 308 -13.41 27.81 5.28
C SER A 308 -12.21 27.68 4.35
N THR A 309 -11.02 27.48 4.93
CA THR A 309 -9.74 27.34 4.23
C THR A 309 -9.07 26.04 4.68
N PRO A 310 -9.45 24.89 4.10
CA PRO A 310 -8.89 23.61 4.49
C PRO A 310 -7.43 23.50 4.06
N ASN A 311 -6.57 22.99 4.94
CA ASN A 311 -5.20 22.63 4.59
C ASN A 311 -5.18 21.19 4.07
N ILE A 312 -4.58 20.93 2.92
CA ILE A 312 -4.45 19.58 2.39
C ILE A 312 -2.98 19.21 2.34
N TYR A 313 -2.62 18.07 2.90
CA TYR A 313 -1.26 17.54 2.89
C TYR A 313 -1.25 16.26 2.06
N MET A 314 -0.41 16.24 1.04
CA MET A 314 -0.22 15.11 0.16
C MET A 314 1.11 14.45 0.47
N TYR A 315 1.07 13.14 0.67
CA TYR A 315 2.26 12.33 0.85
C TYR A 315 2.41 11.44 -0.38
N GLN A 316 3.54 11.59 -1.07
CA GLN A 316 3.99 10.78 -2.21
C GLN A 316 5.32 10.09 -1.82
N ASP A 317 5.82 9.18 -2.66
CA ASP A 317 7.03 8.35 -2.50
C ASP A 317 6.89 7.06 -1.70
N ASP A 318 7.85 6.15 -1.93
CA ASP A 318 8.03 4.86 -1.27
C ASP A 318 8.44 5.04 0.21
N GLY A 319 7.50 5.58 0.98
CA GLY A 319 7.68 5.85 2.40
C GLY A 319 6.88 7.02 2.94
N TYR A 320 6.22 7.89 2.18
CA TYR A 320 5.34 8.93 2.76
C TYR A 320 5.97 9.74 3.92
N LYS A 321 7.23 10.15 3.79
CA LYS A 321 8.02 10.73 4.90
C LYS A 321 7.72 12.21 5.14
N HIS A 322 7.58 12.98 4.07
CA HIS A 322 7.33 14.41 4.13
C HIS A 322 6.09 14.79 3.32
N PRO A 323 5.15 15.57 3.91
CA PRO A 323 4.00 16.06 3.18
C PRO A 323 4.36 17.25 2.29
N GLN A 324 3.79 17.28 1.10
CA GLN A 324 3.59 18.48 0.31
C GLN A 324 2.24 19.12 0.69
N GLN A 325 2.24 20.39 1.13
CA GLN A 325 1.00 21.13 1.32
C GLN A 325 0.43 21.55 -0.04
N LEU A 326 -0.81 21.19 -0.30
CA LEU A 326 -1.57 21.56 -1.48
C LEU A 326 -2.46 22.78 -1.18
N LYS A 327 -2.63 23.64 -2.18
CA LYS A 327 -3.54 24.79 -2.11
C LYS A 327 -4.88 24.44 -2.71
N THR A 328 -5.96 24.82 -2.04
CA THR A 328 -7.30 24.83 -2.63
C THR A 328 -7.59 26.16 -3.29
N THR A 329 -8.47 26.15 -4.29
CA THR A 329 -9.03 27.35 -4.91
C THR A 329 -10.49 27.46 -4.53
N TYR A 330 -10.86 28.51 -3.82
CA TYR A 330 -12.25 28.75 -3.43
C TYR A 330 -13.00 29.46 -4.56
N TYR A 331 -14.10 28.87 -5.02
CA TYR A 331 -14.95 29.44 -6.06
C TYR A 331 -16.43 29.09 -5.81
N LYS A 332 -17.30 30.11 -5.79
CA LYS A 332 -18.76 29.98 -5.61
C LYS A 332 -19.17 29.06 -4.44
N GLY A 333 -18.54 29.22 -3.27
CA GLY A 333 -18.89 28.41 -2.10
C GLY A 333 -18.18 27.06 -2.02
N ILE A 334 -17.36 26.70 -3.00
CA ILE A 334 -16.77 25.36 -3.14
C ILE A 334 -15.24 25.47 -3.17
N ASN A 335 -14.57 24.61 -2.41
CA ASN A 335 -13.12 24.47 -2.47
C ASN A 335 -12.75 23.44 -3.55
N TYR A 336 -12.00 23.86 -4.55
CA TYR A 336 -11.45 22.98 -5.59
C TYR A 336 -10.00 22.63 -5.27
N LEU A 337 -9.64 21.37 -5.48
CA LEU A 337 -8.28 20.87 -5.26
C LEU A 337 -7.77 20.22 -6.56
N ASN A 338 -6.64 20.74 -7.05
CA ASN A 338 -5.98 20.24 -8.26
C ASN A 338 -4.52 19.88 -7.94
N TYR A 339 -4.09 18.69 -8.32
CA TYR A 339 -2.70 18.24 -8.15
C TYR A 339 -2.35 17.15 -9.16
N ASN A 340 -1.08 16.77 -9.25
CA ASN A 340 -0.62 15.70 -10.11
C ASN A 340 -0.29 14.45 -9.28
N LEU A 341 -0.77 13.29 -9.72
CA LEU A 341 -0.39 11.98 -9.22
C LEU A 341 0.70 11.37 -10.10
N SER A 342 1.91 11.24 -9.55
CA SER A 342 3.04 10.52 -10.18
C SER A 342 3.17 9.08 -9.70
N GLU A 343 2.77 8.81 -8.45
CA GLU A 343 2.99 7.53 -7.78
C GLU A 343 1.81 6.56 -7.87
N SER A 344 2.09 5.28 -7.59
CA SER A 344 1.07 4.22 -7.55
C SER A 344 0.22 4.26 -6.30
N GLU A 345 0.71 4.85 -5.21
CA GLU A 345 -0.05 5.06 -3.97
C GLU A 345 0.24 6.49 -3.46
N THR A 346 -0.79 7.18 -2.99
CA THR A 346 -0.70 8.55 -2.46
C THR A 346 -1.66 8.69 -1.29
N GLN A 347 -1.27 9.38 -0.22
CA GLN A 347 -2.16 9.65 0.91
C GLN A 347 -2.44 11.15 1.01
N LEU A 348 -3.72 11.50 1.14
CA LEU A 348 -4.16 12.86 1.41
C LEU A 348 -4.69 12.97 2.84
N ASN A 349 -4.16 13.93 3.58
CA ASN A 349 -4.66 14.31 4.89
C ASN A 349 -5.20 15.74 4.85
N MET A 350 -6.29 15.99 5.57
CA MET A 350 -6.96 17.29 5.63
C MET A 350 -6.83 17.88 7.03
N ASP A 351 -6.49 19.17 7.09
CA ASP A 351 -6.32 20.02 8.27
C ASP A 351 -5.25 19.59 9.27
N ARG A 352 -4.73 18.36 9.13
CA ARG A 352 -3.66 17.80 9.94
C ARG A 352 -2.67 17.07 9.05
N LYS A 353 -1.38 17.19 9.37
CA LYS A 353 -0.32 16.50 8.66
C LYS A 353 -0.44 15.00 8.88
N ILE A 354 -0.57 14.54 10.13
CA ILE A 354 -0.62 13.11 10.47
C ILE A 354 -2.00 12.76 11.03
N THR A 355 -2.72 11.85 10.36
CA THR A 355 -4.01 11.33 10.84
C THR A 355 -4.29 9.91 10.33
N SER A 356 -4.95 9.08 11.14
CA SER A 356 -5.33 7.70 10.77
C SER A 356 -6.51 7.64 9.80
N THR A 357 -7.25 8.75 9.64
CA THR A 357 -8.41 8.89 8.75
C THR A 357 -8.06 9.52 7.40
N GLY A 358 -6.79 9.48 7.01
CA GLY A 358 -6.32 9.93 5.70
C GLY A 358 -6.97 9.17 4.55
N ILE A 359 -7.06 9.82 3.39
CA ILE A 359 -7.61 9.25 2.16
C ILE A 359 -6.46 8.64 1.37
N ASN A 360 -6.41 7.32 1.25
CA ASN A 360 -5.44 6.67 0.36
C ASN A 360 -5.98 6.63 -1.07
N ILE A 361 -5.10 6.90 -2.02
CA ILE A 361 -5.37 6.86 -3.44
C ILE A 361 -4.42 5.84 -4.02
N LYS A 362 -4.96 4.77 -4.59
CA LYS A 362 -4.21 3.69 -5.21
C LYS A 362 -4.47 3.71 -6.71
N LEU A 363 -3.40 3.71 -7.50
CA LEU A 363 -3.49 3.43 -8.92
C LEU A 363 -3.79 1.95 -9.06
N LYS A 364 -4.98 1.63 -9.59
CA LYS A 364 -5.30 0.27 -9.98
C LYS A 364 -5.00 0.15 -11.46
N HIS A 365 -3.86 -0.46 -11.78
CA HIS A 365 -3.62 -0.88 -13.16
C HIS A 365 -4.74 -1.85 -13.55
N HIS A 366 -5.37 -1.58 -14.68
CA HIS A 366 -6.35 -2.50 -15.24
C HIS A 366 -5.57 -3.76 -15.65
N GLU A 367 -5.77 -4.85 -14.93
CA GLU A 367 -5.31 -6.17 -15.39
C GLU A 367 -6.21 -6.56 -16.56
N TYR A 368 -5.68 -6.37 -17.78
CA TYR A 368 -6.33 -6.86 -18.99
C TYR A 368 -6.41 -8.38 -18.87
N LYS A 369 -7.63 -8.91 -18.90
CA LYS A 369 -7.84 -10.36 -18.85
C LYS A 369 -7.60 -10.92 -20.24
N GLY A 370 -7.37 -12.23 -20.35
CA GLY A 370 -7.11 -12.91 -21.62
C GLY A 370 -8.21 -12.79 -22.70
N LYS A 371 -9.35 -12.15 -22.40
CA LYS A 371 -10.39 -11.78 -23.37
C LYS A 371 -10.22 -10.38 -23.97
N ASP A 372 -9.44 -9.52 -23.33
CA ASP A 372 -9.27 -8.12 -23.74
C ASP A 372 -8.18 -7.98 -24.80
N ILE A 373 -7.14 -8.81 -24.72
CA ILE A 373 -5.99 -8.80 -25.63
C ILE A 373 -5.54 -10.24 -25.88
N GLN A 374 -5.58 -10.68 -27.13
CA GLN A 374 -5.24 -12.04 -27.56
C GLN A 374 -4.23 -12.01 -28.70
N LEU A 375 -3.18 -12.81 -28.59
CA LEU A 375 -2.21 -13.00 -29.66
C LEU A 375 -2.57 -14.25 -30.45
N ASN A 376 -2.78 -14.08 -31.76
CA ASN A 376 -3.01 -15.19 -32.67
C ASN A 376 -1.71 -15.48 -33.42
N ASN A 377 -1.14 -16.66 -33.18
CA ASN A 377 0.02 -17.18 -33.88
C ASN A 377 -0.37 -18.52 -34.51
N LYS A 378 -0.40 -18.56 -35.86
CA LYS A 378 -0.56 -19.66 -36.84
C LYS A 378 -1.27 -20.98 -36.52
N LYS A 379 -1.92 -21.16 -35.36
CA LYS A 379 -2.86 -22.23 -34.97
C LYS A 379 -3.29 -22.21 -33.49
N THR A 380 -2.72 -21.36 -32.63
CA THR A 380 -3.14 -21.26 -31.22
C THR A 380 -3.45 -19.82 -30.82
N MET A 381 -4.59 -19.65 -30.17
CA MET A 381 -5.02 -18.39 -29.58
C MET A 381 -4.50 -18.36 -28.15
N ASN A 382 -3.44 -17.61 -27.90
CA ASN A 382 -2.80 -17.58 -26.59
C ASN A 382 -3.20 -16.32 -25.83
N GLU A 383 -3.57 -16.48 -24.56
CA GLU A 383 -3.72 -15.36 -23.65
C GLU A 383 -2.37 -14.66 -23.48
N LEU A 384 -2.38 -13.34 -23.64
CA LEU A 384 -1.16 -12.55 -23.62
C LEU A 384 -0.70 -12.35 -22.17
N LYS A 385 0.43 -12.96 -21.80
CA LYS A 385 1.11 -12.72 -20.53
C LYS A 385 1.79 -11.34 -20.54
N GLN A 386 2.17 -10.81 -19.37
CA GLN A 386 2.94 -9.55 -19.29
C GLN A 386 4.24 -9.57 -20.10
N VAL A 387 4.86 -10.74 -20.27
CA VAL A 387 5.97 -10.96 -21.19
C VAL A 387 5.66 -12.19 -22.03
N GLY A 388 5.66 -12.02 -23.35
CA GLY A 388 5.41 -13.07 -24.34
C GLY A 388 6.61 -13.26 -25.28
N TYR A 389 6.77 -14.48 -25.78
CA TYR A 389 7.74 -14.82 -26.81
C TYR A 389 6.98 -15.34 -28.02
N SER A 390 7.38 -14.92 -29.23
CA SER A 390 6.80 -15.43 -30.48
C SER A 390 7.88 -15.68 -31.51
N GLU A 391 7.74 -16.80 -32.23
CA GLU A 391 8.56 -17.12 -33.39
C GLU A 391 7.90 -16.70 -34.72
N ASP A 392 6.61 -16.36 -34.68
CA ASP A 392 5.87 -16.00 -35.89
C ASP A 392 6.09 -14.52 -36.20
N LEU A 393 6.62 -14.28 -37.39
CA LEU A 393 6.83 -12.96 -37.96
C LEU A 393 5.51 -12.32 -38.45
N ASN A 394 4.41 -13.08 -38.47
CA ASN A 394 3.07 -12.62 -38.86
C ASN A 394 2.13 -12.61 -37.64
N LEU A 395 2.41 -11.75 -36.68
CA LEU A 395 1.57 -11.62 -35.50
C LEU A 395 0.26 -10.90 -35.82
N GLU A 396 -0.83 -11.47 -35.32
CA GLU A 396 -2.13 -10.82 -35.26
C GLU A 396 -2.55 -10.63 -33.80
N LEU A 397 -2.90 -9.39 -33.44
CA LEU A 397 -3.43 -9.06 -32.12
C LEU A 397 -4.93 -8.77 -32.23
N VAL A 398 -5.74 -9.50 -31.48
CA VAL A 398 -7.16 -9.18 -31.28
C VAL A 398 -7.29 -8.41 -29.99
N THR A 399 -7.83 -7.18 -30.05
CA THR A 399 -8.02 -6.34 -28.87
C THR A 399 -9.36 -5.63 -28.87
N ASN A 400 -10.02 -5.59 -27.72
CA ASN A 400 -11.19 -4.76 -27.46
C ASN A 400 -10.83 -3.41 -26.79
N VAL A 401 -9.53 -3.11 -26.60
CA VAL A 401 -9.04 -1.90 -25.95
C VAL A 401 -8.17 -1.06 -26.91
N LYS A 402 -8.14 0.26 -26.68
CA LYS A 402 -7.26 1.17 -27.43
C LYS A 402 -5.81 0.90 -27.02
N LEU A 403 -4.94 0.67 -28.00
CA LEU A 403 -3.54 0.33 -27.76
C LEU A 403 -2.61 1.24 -28.57
N THR A 404 -1.44 1.51 -28.02
CA THR A 404 -0.29 2.04 -28.74
C THR A 404 0.77 0.95 -28.73
N SER A 405 1.25 0.49 -29.89
CA SER A 405 2.44 -0.35 -29.94
C SER A 405 3.68 0.50 -30.16
N LEU A 406 4.71 0.27 -29.37
CA LEU A 406 6.05 0.74 -29.63
C LEU A 406 6.89 -0.47 -30.07
N ILE A 407 7.36 -0.45 -31.31
CA ILE A 407 8.15 -1.51 -31.91
C ILE A 407 9.60 -1.01 -31.92
N ILE A 408 10.48 -1.77 -31.31
CA ILE A 408 11.93 -1.58 -31.42
C ILE A 408 12.42 -2.67 -32.36
N ASP A 409 12.85 -2.28 -33.55
CA ASP A 409 13.41 -3.24 -34.49
C ASP A 409 14.80 -3.74 -34.05
N SER A 410 15.26 -4.83 -34.65
CA SER A 410 16.60 -5.39 -34.43
C SER A 410 17.76 -4.40 -34.69
N ASN A 411 17.52 -3.30 -35.42
CA ASN A 411 18.47 -2.21 -35.66
C ASN A 411 18.30 -1.04 -34.68
N LYS A 412 17.52 -1.23 -33.61
CA LYS A 412 17.19 -0.23 -32.56
C LYS A 412 16.43 1.00 -33.07
N ARG A 413 15.77 0.91 -34.22
CA ARG A 413 14.84 1.94 -34.67
C ARG A 413 13.51 1.76 -33.95
N ILE A 414 12.87 2.89 -33.65
CA ILE A 414 11.62 2.91 -32.90
C ILE A 414 10.49 3.32 -33.85
N ASP A 415 9.50 2.44 -33.99
CA ASP A 415 8.24 2.73 -34.67
C ASP A 415 7.10 2.75 -33.66
N THR A 416 6.18 3.70 -33.80
CA THR A 416 5.06 3.87 -32.88
C THR A 416 3.76 3.86 -33.64
N ARG A 417 2.87 2.92 -33.31
CA ARG A 417 1.57 2.76 -33.97
C ARG A 417 0.44 2.86 -32.96
N LYS A 418 -0.60 3.62 -33.30
CA LYS A 418 -1.80 3.75 -32.49
C LYS A 418 -2.93 2.96 -33.11
N PHE A 419 -3.56 2.11 -32.31
CA PHE A 419 -4.65 1.25 -32.73
C PHE A 419 -5.92 1.59 -31.95
N LYS A 420 -7.02 1.67 -32.69
CA LYS A 420 -8.37 1.64 -32.11
C LYS A 420 -8.77 0.17 -31.91
N MET A 421 -9.79 -0.07 -31.09
CA MET A 421 -10.39 -1.41 -30.87
C MET A 421 -10.54 -2.11 -32.23
N ASN A 422 -9.98 -3.33 -32.41
CA ASN A 422 -10.09 -4.25 -33.56
C ASN A 422 -8.88 -5.22 -33.66
N LEU A 423 -8.86 -6.03 -34.73
CA LEU A 423 -7.73 -6.87 -35.18
C LEU A 423 -6.58 -6.01 -35.73
N ILE A 424 -5.37 -6.21 -35.19
CA ILE A 424 -4.12 -5.55 -35.60
C ILE A 424 -3.23 -6.60 -36.26
N LYS A 425 -2.64 -6.27 -37.41
CA LYS A 425 -1.70 -7.14 -38.12
C LYS A 425 -0.35 -6.44 -38.26
N TRP A 426 0.72 -7.11 -37.84
CA TRP A 426 2.09 -6.68 -38.13
C TRP A 426 2.62 -7.51 -39.29
N ARG A 427 3.07 -6.85 -40.37
CA ARG A 427 3.47 -7.50 -41.63
C ARG A 427 4.97 -7.42 -41.93
N GLU A 428 5.75 -6.84 -41.03
CA GLU A 428 7.17 -6.52 -41.26
C GLU A 428 8.01 -6.75 -39.99
N LEU A 429 7.75 -7.85 -39.29
CA LEU A 429 8.55 -8.21 -38.11
C LEU A 429 9.78 -9.02 -38.51
N SER A 430 10.87 -8.80 -37.79
CA SER A 430 12.13 -9.54 -37.90
C SER A 430 12.51 -10.15 -36.55
N TYR A 431 13.35 -11.19 -36.59
CA TYR A 431 13.92 -11.74 -35.37
C TYR A 431 14.83 -10.71 -34.69
N GLY A 432 14.67 -10.55 -33.37
CA GLY A 432 15.30 -9.51 -32.56
C GLY A 432 14.42 -8.28 -32.32
N ASP A 433 13.26 -8.19 -32.96
CA ASP A 433 12.31 -7.10 -32.72
C ASP A 433 11.60 -7.28 -31.35
N MET A 434 11.35 -6.15 -30.68
CA MET A 434 10.58 -6.10 -29.43
C MET A 434 9.36 -5.21 -29.60
N ILE A 435 8.19 -5.71 -29.21
CA ILE A 435 6.93 -4.98 -29.28
C ILE A 435 6.43 -4.70 -27.86
N TYR A 436 6.32 -3.42 -27.51
CA TYR A 436 5.72 -2.96 -26.28
C TYR A 436 4.28 -2.50 -26.56
N LEU A 437 3.32 -3.10 -25.86
CA LEU A 437 1.92 -2.71 -25.94
C LEU A 437 1.58 -1.78 -24.78
N LEU A 438 1.06 -0.59 -25.11
CA LEU A 438 0.74 0.47 -24.17
C LEU A 438 -0.76 0.81 -24.24
N ASN A 439 -1.38 1.16 -23.12
CA ASN A 439 -2.69 1.83 -23.10
C ASN A 439 -2.64 3.01 -22.14
N ASN A 440 -2.95 4.20 -22.66
CA ASN A 440 -2.82 5.47 -21.95
C ASN A 440 -1.46 5.56 -21.23
N ASP A 441 -0.39 5.28 -21.97
CA ASP A 441 1.02 5.31 -21.54
C ASP A 441 1.41 4.28 -20.46
N ASN A 442 0.52 3.34 -20.10
CA ASN A 442 0.85 2.22 -19.23
C ASN A 442 1.26 1.00 -20.06
N LEU A 443 2.39 0.37 -19.69
CA LEU A 443 2.82 -0.89 -20.29
C LEU A 443 1.87 -2.02 -19.91
N ILE A 444 1.33 -2.69 -20.92
CA ILE A 444 0.44 -3.83 -20.80
C ILE A 444 1.23 -5.12 -20.94
N SER A 445 2.02 -5.23 -22.00
CA SER A 445 2.79 -6.42 -22.30
C SER A 445 3.96 -6.10 -23.22
N THR A 446 4.98 -6.93 -23.12
CA THR A 446 6.14 -6.96 -24.01
C THR A 446 6.14 -8.28 -24.78
N ILE A 447 6.29 -8.22 -26.10
CA ILE A 447 6.41 -9.39 -26.99
C ILE A 447 7.79 -9.37 -27.62
N ASN A 448 8.58 -10.41 -27.37
CA ASN A 448 9.88 -10.60 -27.98
C ASN A 448 9.76 -11.52 -29.20
N ILE A 449 10.23 -11.04 -30.36
CA ILE A 449 10.30 -11.83 -31.59
C ILE A 449 11.65 -12.51 -31.62
N GLU A 450 11.70 -13.73 -31.12
CA GLU A 450 12.93 -14.50 -31.04
C GLU A 450 12.75 -15.78 -31.85
N LYS A 451 13.81 -16.17 -32.57
CA LYS A 451 13.91 -17.53 -33.07
C LYS A 451 14.24 -18.37 -31.84
N LEU A 452 13.43 -19.38 -31.47
CA LEU A 452 13.90 -20.32 -30.45
C LEU A 452 15.25 -20.82 -30.96
N LYS A 453 16.31 -20.54 -30.20
CA LYS A 453 17.44 -21.46 -30.23
C LYS A 453 16.82 -22.79 -29.87
N SER A 454 16.81 -23.72 -30.81
CA SER A 454 16.44 -25.09 -30.54
C SER A 454 17.36 -25.59 -29.44
N ASN A 455 16.90 -25.45 -28.18
CA ASN A 455 17.41 -26.25 -27.09
C ASN A 455 16.94 -27.67 -27.42
N PHE A 456 17.69 -28.34 -28.28
CA PHE A 456 17.66 -29.79 -28.36
C PHE A 456 18.16 -30.29 -27.01
N GLY A 457 17.24 -30.42 -26.07
CA GLY A 457 17.46 -31.00 -24.76
C GLY A 457 17.61 -32.50 -24.89
N PHE A 458 18.70 -32.96 -25.50
CA PHE A 458 19.11 -34.34 -25.32
C PHE A 458 19.78 -34.45 -23.95
N SER A 459 19.29 -35.37 -23.14
CA SER A 459 20.04 -35.79 -21.96
C SER A 459 21.35 -36.46 -22.40
N VAL A 460 22.40 -36.33 -21.59
CA VAL A 460 23.69 -37.01 -21.79
C VAL A 460 23.50 -38.53 -21.95
N SER A 461 22.46 -39.07 -21.31
CA SER A 461 22.00 -40.46 -21.39
C SER A 461 21.58 -40.87 -22.81
N GLU A 462 20.80 -40.02 -23.50
CA GLU A 462 20.26 -40.31 -24.85
C GLU A 462 21.35 -40.24 -25.90
N LEU A 463 22.25 -39.25 -25.82
CA LEU A 463 23.40 -39.15 -26.73
C LEU A 463 24.38 -40.31 -26.55
N ASN A 464 24.62 -40.76 -25.32
CA ASN A 464 25.42 -41.96 -25.06
C ASN A 464 24.76 -43.22 -25.63
N LEU A 465 23.44 -43.39 -25.45
CA LEU A 465 22.70 -44.51 -26.03
C LEU A 465 22.80 -44.52 -27.56
N LEU A 466 22.57 -43.38 -28.21
CA LEU A 466 22.65 -43.23 -29.67
C LEU A 466 24.05 -43.51 -30.22
N SER A 467 25.10 -43.21 -29.44
CA SER A 467 26.48 -43.48 -29.81
C SER A 467 26.87 -44.97 -29.75
N GLN A 468 26.12 -45.78 -28.98
CA GLN A 468 26.37 -47.21 -28.76
C GLN A 468 25.59 -48.14 -29.70
N ILE A 469 24.60 -47.62 -30.43
CA ILE A 469 23.84 -48.41 -31.40
C ILE A 469 24.75 -48.74 -32.61
N PRO A 470 24.84 -50.02 -33.05
CA PRO A 470 25.62 -50.38 -34.23
C PRO A 470 25.02 -49.71 -35.47
N GLN A 471 25.72 -48.72 -36.02
CA GLN A 471 25.28 -47.97 -37.18
C GLN A 471 26.41 -47.79 -38.19
N LYS A 472 26.04 -47.55 -39.45
CA LYS A 472 26.96 -47.09 -40.49
C LYS A 472 27.61 -45.79 -40.02
N LYS A 473 28.94 -45.77 -39.93
CA LYS A 473 29.70 -44.57 -39.59
C LYS A 473 30.01 -43.78 -40.85
N VAL A 474 29.91 -42.46 -40.77
CA VAL A 474 30.30 -41.53 -41.84
C VAL A 474 31.47 -40.68 -41.39
N VAL A 475 32.25 -40.18 -42.35
CA VAL A 475 33.38 -39.29 -42.08
C VAL A 475 32.85 -37.99 -41.50
N LEU A 476 33.49 -37.51 -40.44
CA LEU A 476 33.10 -36.27 -39.78
C LEU A 476 33.48 -35.07 -40.65
N THR A 477 32.50 -34.24 -41.02
CA THR A 477 32.73 -32.99 -41.79
C THR A 477 33.29 -31.88 -40.91
N ALA A 478 33.94 -30.88 -41.51
CA ALA A 478 34.44 -29.70 -40.78
C ALA A 478 33.32 -28.96 -40.03
N SER A 479 32.16 -28.77 -40.67
CA SER A 479 30.98 -28.16 -40.04
C SER A 479 30.50 -28.95 -38.82
N ASN A 480 30.48 -30.28 -38.89
CA ASN A 480 30.07 -31.10 -37.74
C ASN A 480 31.08 -31.03 -36.59
N ARG A 481 32.38 -30.87 -36.88
CA ARG A 481 33.40 -30.67 -35.84
C ARG A 481 33.15 -29.37 -35.08
N GLU A 482 32.90 -28.27 -35.78
CA GLU A 482 32.60 -26.97 -35.16
C GLU A 482 31.37 -27.03 -34.25
N LYS A 483 30.30 -27.68 -34.71
CA LYS A 483 29.08 -27.90 -33.92
C LYS A 483 29.36 -28.72 -32.66
N ILE A 484 30.15 -29.81 -32.78
CA ILE A 484 30.54 -30.62 -31.62
C ILE A 484 31.37 -29.80 -30.62
N TYR A 485 32.32 -28.98 -31.09
CA TYR A 485 33.10 -28.11 -30.20
C TYR A 485 32.24 -27.07 -29.49
N HIS A 486 31.24 -26.51 -30.18
CA HIS A 486 30.28 -25.60 -29.57
C HIS A 486 29.48 -26.29 -28.45
N ILE A 487 28.95 -27.49 -28.71
CA ILE A 487 28.21 -28.29 -27.72
C ILE A 487 29.07 -28.63 -26.50
N ILE A 488 30.35 -28.99 -26.72
CA ILE A 488 31.30 -29.26 -25.64
C ILE A 488 31.57 -28.01 -24.79
N ASN A 489 31.71 -26.84 -25.44
CA ASN A 489 31.94 -25.57 -24.73
C ASN A 489 30.73 -25.14 -23.90
N GLU A 490 29.51 -25.39 -24.38
CA GLU A 490 28.28 -25.06 -23.63
C GLU A 490 28.03 -26.01 -22.45
N ASN A 491 28.46 -27.28 -22.55
CA ASN A 491 28.35 -28.23 -21.44
C ASN A 491 29.46 -29.29 -21.48
N GLN A 492 30.40 -29.18 -20.54
CA GLN A 492 31.58 -30.05 -20.45
C GLN A 492 31.25 -31.54 -20.24
N ILE A 493 30.04 -31.88 -19.79
CA ILE A 493 29.63 -33.28 -19.60
C ILE A 493 29.62 -34.04 -20.94
N PHE A 494 29.37 -33.35 -22.06
CA PHE A 494 29.40 -33.95 -23.40
C PHE A 494 30.81 -34.23 -23.94
N PHE A 495 31.85 -33.71 -23.29
CA PHE A 495 33.24 -33.98 -23.70
C PHE A 495 33.53 -35.48 -23.73
N HIS A 496 33.09 -36.21 -22.70
CA HIS A 496 33.31 -37.66 -22.61
C HIS A 496 32.56 -38.44 -23.71
N ALA A 497 31.37 -37.99 -24.10
CA ALA A 497 30.56 -38.63 -25.14
C ALA A 497 31.16 -38.42 -26.55
N PHE A 498 31.62 -37.21 -26.85
CA PHE A 498 32.12 -36.86 -28.20
C PHE A 498 33.63 -37.06 -28.39
N LYS A 499 34.41 -37.30 -27.33
CA LYS A 499 35.87 -37.53 -27.41
C LYS A 499 36.23 -38.65 -28.39
N ASN A 500 35.50 -39.76 -28.35
CA ASN A 500 35.75 -40.92 -29.22
C ASN A 500 35.38 -40.63 -30.68
N ILE A 501 34.33 -39.82 -30.92
CA ILE A 501 33.89 -39.41 -32.25
C ILE A 501 34.92 -38.45 -32.89
N LEU A 502 35.39 -37.47 -32.12
CA LEU A 502 36.42 -36.53 -32.57
C LEU A 502 37.75 -37.24 -32.85
N HIS A 503 38.13 -38.22 -32.02
CA HIS A 503 39.39 -38.97 -32.20
C HIS A 503 39.34 -39.94 -33.37
N SER A 504 38.23 -40.66 -33.56
CA SER A 504 38.08 -41.63 -34.65
C SER A 504 37.77 -41.01 -36.01
N ASN A 505 37.54 -39.69 -36.07
CA ASN A 505 37.12 -38.93 -37.25
C ASN A 505 35.89 -39.52 -37.98
N THR A 506 35.08 -40.29 -37.25
CA THR A 506 33.89 -40.95 -37.79
C THR A 506 32.77 -40.82 -36.79
N ILE A 507 31.56 -40.63 -37.30
CA ILE A 507 30.37 -40.40 -36.48
C ILE A 507 29.24 -41.33 -36.94
N PRO A 508 28.41 -41.86 -36.02
CA PRO A 508 27.21 -42.59 -36.39
C PRO A 508 26.33 -41.75 -37.33
N TYR A 509 25.79 -42.36 -38.39
CA TYR A 509 24.99 -41.66 -39.40
C TYR A 509 23.80 -40.90 -38.78
N THR A 510 23.14 -41.44 -37.75
CA THR A 510 22.05 -40.73 -37.08
C THR A 510 22.52 -39.46 -36.38
N ILE A 511 23.69 -39.48 -35.73
CA ILE A 511 24.25 -38.26 -35.12
C ILE A 511 24.70 -37.28 -36.21
N HIS A 512 25.16 -37.76 -37.36
CA HIS A 512 25.47 -36.90 -38.51
C HIS A 512 24.22 -36.17 -39.05
N GLU A 513 23.10 -36.86 -39.23
CA GLU A 513 21.84 -36.24 -39.65
C GLU A 513 21.31 -35.27 -38.58
N LEU A 514 21.39 -35.62 -37.30
CA LEU A 514 20.99 -34.72 -36.20
C LEU A 514 21.83 -33.44 -36.16
N LEU A 515 23.14 -33.53 -36.40
CA LEU A 515 24.01 -32.36 -36.49
C LEU A 515 23.78 -31.52 -37.76
N LYS A 516 23.03 -32.00 -38.76
CA LYS A 516 22.58 -31.14 -39.88
C LYS A 516 21.38 -30.26 -39.51
N GLU A 517 20.57 -30.71 -38.55
CA GLU A 517 19.36 -30.01 -38.11
C GLU A 517 19.64 -28.94 -37.03
N ILE A 518 20.79 -29.05 -36.34
CA ILE A 518 21.39 -28.02 -35.46
C ILE A 518 22.14 -27.01 -36.32
#